data_AF-A0A9D8MR58-F1
#
_entry.id   AF-A0A9D8MR58-F1
#
_cell.length_a   1.000
_cell.length_b   1.000
_cell.length_c   1.000
_cell.angle_alpha   90.00
_cell.angle_beta   90.00
_cell.angle_gamma   90.00
#
_symmetry.space_group_name_H-M   'P 1'
#
loop_
_entity.id
_entity.type
_entity.pdbx_description
1 polymer ?
#
loop_
_entity_poly.entity_id
_entity_poly.type
_entity_poly.pdbx_seq_one_letter_code
_entity_poly.pdbx_strand_id
1 'polypeptide(L)'
;MAGWIKISREIANHWLWQDAERLKWWLDLLFLAAYEDKRQLVGKQLILLRKGQLIASLSYLCKRWGRSRTMVEPWLNLLMYDGMIE
;
A
#
# COMPACT_ATOMS: atom_id res chain seq x y z
N MET A 1 21.73 5.70 -0.48
CA MET A 1 21.00 6.95 -0.16
C MET A 1 20.22 7.31 -1.43
N ALA A 2 18.90 7.26 -1.49
CA ALA A 2 18.01 7.77 -0.47
C ALA A 2 16.63 7.04 -0.50
N GLY A 3 16.26 6.40 0.60
CA GLY A 3 14.97 5.71 0.77
C GLY A 3 13.88 6.68 1.22
N TRP A 4 13.64 7.73 0.43
CA TRP A 4 12.55 8.68 0.68
C TRP A 4 11.48 8.55 -0.40
N ILE A 5 10.23 8.81 0.01
CA ILE A 5 9.09 8.93 -0.88
C ILE A 5 8.64 10.38 -0.84
N LYS A 6 8.51 11.01 -2.01
CA LYS A 6 7.87 12.33 -2.12
C LYS A 6 6.37 12.14 -1.99
N ILE A 7 5.77 12.82 -1.02
CA ILE A 7 4.32 12.84 -0.81
C ILE A 7 3.84 14.26 -1.15
N SER A 8 2.73 14.37 -1.89
CA SER A 8 2.12 15.67 -2.19
C SER A 8 1.67 16.35 -0.89
N ARG A 9 1.89 17.67 -0.78
CA ARG A 9 1.42 18.47 0.36
C ARG A 9 -0.11 18.50 0.46
N GLU A 10 -0.80 18.21 -0.63
CA GLU A 10 -2.25 18.12 -0.69
C GLU A 10 -2.80 16.96 0.15
N ILE A 11 -1.97 15.99 0.57
CA ILE A 11 -2.41 14.91 1.46
C ILE A 11 -3.02 15.45 2.75
N ALA A 12 -2.61 16.63 3.22
CA ALA A 12 -3.18 17.28 4.40
C ALA A 12 -4.65 17.70 4.23
N ASN A 13 -5.11 17.89 2.99
CA ASN A 13 -6.50 18.20 2.65
C ASN A 13 -7.28 16.94 2.23
N HIS A 14 -6.63 15.79 2.15
CA HIS A 14 -7.25 14.54 1.71
C HIS A 14 -8.08 13.92 2.84
N TRP A 15 -9.14 13.19 2.50
CA TRP A 15 -9.99 12.50 3.48
C TRP A 15 -9.21 11.50 4.34
N LEU A 16 -8.12 10.94 3.81
CA LEU A 16 -7.20 10.06 4.55
C LEU A 16 -6.55 10.74 5.76
N TRP A 17 -6.32 12.06 5.69
CA TRP A 17 -5.68 12.81 6.77
C TRP A 17 -6.57 12.90 8.02
N GLN A 18 -7.88 12.72 7.88
CA GLN A 18 -8.84 12.77 8.98
C GLN A 18 -8.77 11.53 9.88
N ASP A 19 -8.20 10.42 9.40
CA ASP A 19 -8.07 9.16 10.13
C ASP A 19 -6.60 8.72 10.15
N ALA A 20 -5.97 8.87 11.32
CA ALA A 20 -4.56 8.55 11.52
C ALA A 20 -4.22 7.09 11.23
N GLU A 21 -5.15 6.16 11.48
CA GLU A 21 -4.93 4.74 11.22
C GLU A 21 -4.95 4.46 9.72
N ARG A 22 -5.93 5.00 9.00
CA ARG A 22 -6.03 4.85 7.53
C ARG A 22 -4.88 5.55 6.81
N LEU A 23 -4.47 6.72 7.29
CA LEU A 23 -3.28 7.41 6.79
C LEU A 23 -2.04 6.55 6.96
N LYS A 24 -1.86 5.94 8.14
CA LYS A 24 -0.75 5.02 8.39
C LYS A 24 -0.75 3.86 7.40
N TRP A 25 -1.90 3.24 7.13
CA TRP A 25 -2.00 2.13 6.18
C TRP A 25 -1.67 2.57 4.75
N TRP A 26 -2.16 3.73 4.33
CA TRP A 26 -1.82 4.29 3.02
C TRP A 26 -0.31 4.52 2.86
N LEU A 27 0.32 5.17 3.84
CA LEU A 27 1.77 5.39 3.83
C LEU A 27 2.55 4.07 3.85
N ASP A 28 2.07 3.09 4.61
CA ASP A 28 2.66 1.76 4.66
C ASP A 28 2.62 1.06 3.29
N LEU A 29 1.53 1.18 2.53
CA LEU A 29 1.47 0.69 1.15
C LEU A 29 2.51 1.36 0.25
N LEU A 30 2.68 2.69 0.36
CA LEU A 30 3.69 3.42 -0.40
C LEU A 30 5.11 2.95 -0.08
N PHE A 31 5.39 2.66 1.20
CA PHE A 31 6.68 2.11 1.60
C PHE A 31 6.92 0.67 1.14
N LEU A 32 5.85 -0.13 1.03
CA LEU A 32 5.93 -1.51 0.56
C LEU A 32 6.08 -1.59 -0.96
N ALA A 33 5.52 -0.63 -1.70
CA ALA A 33 5.63 -0.55 -3.14
C ALA A 33 7.10 -0.49 -3.60
N ALA A 34 7.40 -1.13 -4.72
CA ALA A 34 8.74 -1.17 -5.27
C ALA A 34 9.23 0.26 -5.63
N TYR A 35 10.35 0.67 -5.05
CA TYR A 35 11.02 1.93 -5.41
C TYR A 35 11.69 1.86 -6.80
N GLU A 36 12.17 0.67 -7.16
CA GLU A 36 12.82 0.33 -8.42
C GLU A 36 12.32 -1.03 -8.92
N ASP A 37 12.47 -1.26 -10.22
CA ASP A 37 12.11 -2.54 -10.83
C ASP A 37 12.96 -3.66 -10.22
N LYS A 38 12.30 -4.66 -9.63
CA LYS A 38 12.96 -5.80 -9.00
C LYS A 38 12.30 -7.10 -9.40
N ARG A 39 13.10 -8.14 -9.55
CA ARG A 39 12.60 -9.51 -9.67
C ARG A 39 12.46 -10.09 -8.28
N GLN A 40 11.25 -10.48 -7.92
CA GLN A 40 10.97 -11.12 -6.64
C GLN A 40 10.46 -12.53 -6.88
N LEU A 41 11.05 -13.50 -6.19
CA LEU A 41 10.54 -14.86 -6.15
C LEU A 41 9.32 -14.89 -5.21
N VAL A 42 8.15 -15.18 -5.76
CA VAL A 42 6.92 -15.37 -5.00
C VAL A 42 6.47 -16.81 -5.21
N GLY A 43 6.58 -17.63 -4.15
CA GLY A 43 6.40 -19.07 -4.25
C GLY A 43 7.45 -19.71 -5.16
N LYS A 44 7.04 -20.21 -6.32
CA LYS A 44 7.92 -20.82 -7.34
C LYS A 44 8.03 -19.98 -8.62
N GLN A 45 7.47 -18.76 -8.63
CA GLN A 45 7.44 -17.89 -9.80
C GLN A 45 8.31 -16.65 -9.58
N LEU A 46 9.16 -16.34 -10.56
CA LEU A 46 9.88 -15.09 -10.63
C LEU A 46 8.96 -14.04 -11.24
N ILE A 47 8.50 -13.11 -10.41
CA ILE A 47 7.64 -12.00 -10.85
C ILE A 47 8.51 -10.75 -11.00
N LEU A 48 8.41 -10.10 -12.16
CA LEU A 48 9.00 -8.78 -12.37
C LEU A 48 8.06 -7.75 -11.75
N LEU A 49 8.46 -7.18 -10.62
CA LEU A 49 7.75 -6.09 -9.96
C LEU A 49 8.30 -4.78 -10.48
N ARG A 50 7.46 -4.01 -11.17
CA ARG A 50 7.84 -2.67 -11.65
C ARG A 50 7.75 -1.65 -10.53
N LYS A 51 8.43 -0.52 -10.71
CA LYS A 51 8.33 0.64 -9.82
C LYS A 51 6.87 1.03 -9.58
N GLY A 52 6.51 1.26 -8.31
CA GLY A 52 5.16 1.60 -7.87
C GLY A 52 4.24 0.40 -7.65
N GLN A 53 4.62 -0.80 -8.10
CA GLN A 53 3.83 -2.00 -7.87
C GLN A 53 4.12 -2.63 -6.51
N LEU A 54 3.11 -3.27 -5.95
CA LEU A 54 3.17 -4.01 -4.70
C LEU A 54 2.54 -5.38 -4.89
N ILE A 55 3.24 -6.44 -4.47
CA ILE A 55 2.65 -7.77 -4.31
C ILE A 55 2.46 -8.00 -2.81
N ALA A 56 1.21 -7.92 -2.36
CA ALA A 56 0.83 -8.24 -1.00
C ALA A 56 -0.49 -9.02 -1.01
N SER A 57 -0.60 -10.05 -0.16
CA SER A 57 -1.88 -10.70 0.07
C SER A 57 -2.69 -9.94 1.13
N LEU A 58 -4.01 -10.01 1.04
CA LEU A 58 -4.88 -9.44 2.07
C LEU A 58 -4.55 -9.98 3.47
N SER A 59 -4.28 -11.28 3.58
CA SER A 59 -3.86 -11.91 4.84
C SER A 59 -2.54 -11.34 5.38
N TYR A 60 -1.59 -10.98 4.50
CA TYR A 60 -0.36 -10.31 4.89
C TYR A 60 -0.64 -8.92 5.47
N LEU A 61 -1.49 -8.12 4.80
CA LEU A 61 -1.85 -6.78 5.25
C LEU A 61 -2.62 -6.82 6.58
N CYS A 62 -3.58 -7.74 6.73
CA CYS A 62 -4.30 -7.97 7.99
C CYS A 62 -3.35 -8.25 9.15
N LYS A 63 -2.37 -9.15 8.95
CA LYS A 63 -1.37 -9.48 9.97
C LYS A 63 -0.48 -8.28 10.30
N ARG A 64 -0.07 -7.52 9.28
CA ARG A 64 0.81 -6.36 9.42
C ARG A 64 0.13 -5.21 10.17
N TRP A 65 -1.15 -4.99 9.92
CA TRP A 65 -1.93 -3.91 10.55
C TRP A 65 -2.63 -4.35 11.84
N GLY A 66 -2.63 -5.65 12.16
CA GLY A 66 -3.29 -6.19 13.35
C GLY A 66 -4.80 -5.99 13.31
N ARG A 67 -5.40 -6.13 12.11
CA ARG A 67 -6.83 -5.94 11.87
C ARG A 67 -7.45 -7.14 11.17
N SER A 68 -8.76 -7.28 11.35
CA SER A 68 -9.53 -8.33 10.69
C SER A 68 -9.68 -8.05 9.20
N ARG A 69 -9.92 -9.11 8.44
CA ARG A 69 -10.24 -9.02 7.02
C ARG A 69 -11.44 -8.10 6.76
N THR A 70 -12.45 -8.16 7.61
CA THR A 70 -13.68 -7.34 7.54
C THR A 70 -13.44 -5.83 7.68
N MET A 71 -12.26 -5.41 8.16
CA MET A 71 -11.89 -4.00 8.24
C MET A 71 -10.95 -3.60 7.09
N VAL A 72 -10.00 -4.48 6.76
CA VAL A 72 -8.98 -4.20 5.74
C VAL A 72 -9.53 -4.28 4.31
N GLU A 73 -10.39 -5.24 4.03
CA GLU A 73 -10.96 -5.46 2.69
C GLU A 73 -11.85 -4.29 2.24
N PRO A 74 -12.82 -3.79 3.03
CA PRO A 74 -13.59 -2.61 2.64
C PRO A 74 -12.74 -1.35 2.48
N TRP A 75 -11.68 -1.21 3.29
CA TRP A 75 -10.75 -0.09 3.16
C TRP A 75 -9.98 -0.14 1.84
N LEU A 76 -9.49 -1.32 1.43
CA LEU A 76 -8.80 -1.49 0.15
C LEU A 76 -9.74 -1.23 -1.01
N ASN A 77 -10.98 -1.73 -0.93
CA ASN A 77 -11.99 -1.46 -1.93
C ASN A 77 -12.29 0.04 -2.05
N LEU A 78 -12.34 0.77 -0.94
CA LEU A 78 -12.52 2.22 -0.96
C LEU A 78 -11.38 2.93 -1.69
N LEU A 79 -10.12 2.52 -1.47
CA LEU A 79 -9.00 3.06 -2.24
C LEU A 79 -9.10 2.73 -3.74
N MET A 80 -9.56 1.53 -4.10
CA MET A 80 -9.82 1.17 -5.50
C MET A 80 -10.91 2.05 -6.12
N TYR A 81 -12.01 2.28 -5.40
CA TYR A 81 -13.10 3.14 -5.87
C TYR A 81 -12.68 4.60 -6.05
N ASP A 82 -11.79 5.10 -5.18
CA ASP A 82 -11.21 6.44 -5.28
C ASP A 82 -10.07 6.52 -6.34
N GLY A 83 -9.78 5.42 -7.03
CA GLY A 83 -8.75 5.35 -8.07
C GLY A 83 -7.31 5.46 -7.55
N MET A 84 -7.09 5.20 -6.26
CA MET A 84 -5.78 5.30 -5.62
C MET A 84 -4.92 4.05 -5.82
N ILE A 85 -5.55 2.89 -6.02
CA ILE A 85 -4.92 1.60 -6.30
C ILE A 85 -5.73 0.83 -7.36
N GLU A 86 -5.10 -0.13 -8.05
CA GLU A 86 -5.70 -1.00 -9.08
C GLU A 86 -5.67 -2.48 -8.69
#